data_AF-A0A0M3IXF0-F1
#
_entry.id   AF-A0A0M3IXF0-F1
#
_cell.length_a   1.000
_cell.length_b   1.000
_cell.length_c   1.000
_cell.angle_alpha   90.00
_cell.angle_beta   90.00
_cell.angle_gamma   90.00
#
_symmetry.space_group_name_H-M   'P 1'
#
loop_
_entity.id
_entity.type
_entity.pdbx_description
1 polymer ?
#
loop_
_entity_poly.entity_id
_entity_poly.type
_entity_poly.pdbx_seq_one_letter_code
_entity_poly.pdbx_strand_id
1 'polypeptide(L)'
;MNIISEHGFRLDGRKPHQIRNINYKLGVYTQADGSAYLEQGNTKVLCAVYGPHEPRQRNRTQEDRCTVNCQYSMATFSTNERKVTYEQLCVPLSMCTPLP
;
A
#
# COMPACT_ATOMS: atom_id res chain seq x y z
N MET A 1 -27.26 -9.64 -12.45
CA MET A 1 -27.23 -9.49 -10.97
C MET A 1 -27.46 -8.03 -10.65
N ASN A 2 -28.45 -7.73 -9.80
CA ASN A 2 -28.70 -6.35 -9.39
C ASN A 2 -27.63 -5.95 -8.35
N ILE A 3 -26.92 -4.84 -8.60
CA ILE A 3 -25.81 -4.38 -7.75
C ILE A 3 -26.29 -3.71 -6.46
N ILE A 4 -27.53 -3.22 -6.47
CA ILE A 4 -28.19 -2.50 -5.38
C ILE A 4 -29.58 -3.09 -5.24
N SER A 5 -29.94 -3.51 -4.03
CA SER A 5 -31.28 -3.99 -3.71
C SER A 5 -32.31 -2.86 -3.82
N GLU A 6 -33.58 -3.20 -4.01
CA GLU A 6 -34.69 -2.21 -4.03
C GLU A 6 -34.72 -1.33 -2.76
N HIS A 7 -34.25 -1.87 -1.64
CA HIS A 7 -34.09 -1.17 -0.37
C HIS A 7 -32.82 -0.30 -0.25
N GLY A 8 -32.06 -0.14 -1.34
CA GLY A 8 -30.87 0.72 -1.39
C GLY A 8 -29.61 0.15 -0.73
N PHE A 9 -29.58 -1.15 -0.42
CA PHE A 9 -28.41 -1.84 0.15
C PHE A 9 -27.59 -2.53 -0.93
N ARG A 10 -26.27 -2.60 -0.70
CA ARG A 10 -25.35 -3.40 -1.52
C ARG A 10 -25.40 -4.88 -1.11
N LEU A 11 -24.75 -5.75 -1.90
CA LEU A 11 -24.66 -7.21 -1.65
C LEU A 11 -24.09 -7.59 -0.27
N ASP A 12 -23.28 -6.72 0.31
CA ASP A 12 -22.66 -6.88 1.62
C ASP A 12 -23.43 -6.22 2.76
N GLY A 13 -24.65 -5.75 2.49
CA GLY A 13 -25.55 -5.16 3.50
C GLY A 13 -25.23 -3.71 3.89
N ARG A 14 -24.24 -3.09 3.22
CA ARG A 14 -23.84 -1.69 3.49
C ARG A 14 -24.62 -0.72 2.61
N LYS A 15 -24.81 0.51 3.11
CA LYS A 15 -25.34 1.63 2.29
C LYS A 15 -24.25 2.16 1.35
N PRO A 16 -24.60 2.82 0.23
CA PRO A 16 -23.62 3.34 -0.73
C PRO A 16 -22.59 4.32 -0.14
N HIS A 17 -22.96 5.09 0.89
CA HIS A 17 -22.09 6.05 1.57
C HIS A 17 -21.23 5.43 2.69
N GLN A 18 -21.44 4.16 3.03
CA GLN A 18 -20.78 3.51 4.16
C GLN A 18 -19.53 2.75 3.71
N ILE A 19 -18.38 3.12 4.26
CA ILE A 19 -17.11 2.44 4.01
C ILE A 19 -17.02 1.06 4.70
N ARG A 20 -16.07 0.22 4.29
CA ARG A 20 -15.77 -1.05 4.98
C ARG A 20 -15.13 -0.72 6.32
N ASN A 21 -15.22 -1.63 7.29
CA ASN A 21 -14.50 -1.49 8.54
C ASN A 21 -13.00 -1.36 8.28
N ILE A 22 -12.36 -0.38 8.93
CA ILE A 22 -10.93 -0.11 8.82
C ILE A 22 -10.30 -0.41 10.17
N ASN A 23 -9.37 -1.36 10.20
CA ASN A 23 -8.50 -1.61 11.35
C ASN A 23 -7.06 -1.33 10.93
N TYR A 24 -6.26 -0.73 11.80
CA TYR A 24 -4.85 -0.51 11.53
C TYR A 24 -4.00 -0.77 12.76
N LYS A 25 -2.76 -1.16 12.52
CA LYS A 25 -1.73 -1.35 13.55
C LYS A 25 -0.42 -0.75 13.06
N LEU A 26 0.19 0.09 13.87
CA LEU A 26 1.50 0.69 13.62
C LEU A 26 2.59 -0.14 14.30
N GLY A 27 3.82 -0.11 13.79
CA GLY A 27 4.98 -0.76 14.43
C GLY A 27 4.91 -2.29 14.41
N VAL A 28 4.47 -2.87 13.30
CA VAL A 28 4.29 -4.32 13.15
C VAL A 28 5.64 -5.02 12.95
N TYR A 29 6.56 -4.38 12.24
CA TYR A 29 7.94 -4.81 12.09
C TYR A 29 8.85 -3.98 13.00
N THR A 30 9.68 -4.65 13.78
CA THR A 30 10.69 -4.03 14.66
C THR A 30 11.98 -3.68 13.93
N GLN A 31 12.23 -4.30 12.77
CA GLN A 31 13.44 -4.09 11.96
C GLN A 31 13.31 -2.92 10.97
N ALA A 32 12.09 -2.47 10.69
CA ALA A 32 11.84 -1.36 9.78
C ALA A 32 11.69 -0.05 10.59
N ASP A 33 12.18 1.06 10.04
CA ASP A 33 12.06 2.38 10.67
C ASP A 33 10.60 2.82 10.79
N GLY A 34 9.78 2.46 9.79
CA GLY A 34 8.34 2.60 9.84
C GLY A 34 7.68 1.31 9.37
N SER A 35 6.60 0.89 10.04
CA SER A 35 5.78 -0.21 9.54
C SER A 35 4.33 -0.01 9.93
N ALA A 36 3.43 -0.42 9.04
CA ALA A 36 2.02 -0.41 9.31
C ALA A 36 1.32 -1.59 8.65
N TYR A 37 0.30 -2.08 9.35
CA TYR A 37 -0.64 -3.07 8.87
C TYR A 37 -2.02 -2.45 8.83
N LEU A 38 -2.70 -2.61 7.69
CA LEU A 38 -4.01 -2.06 7.43
C LEU A 38 -4.94 -3.17 6.97
N GLU A 39 -6.11 -3.24 7.60
CA GLU A 39 -7.21 -4.09 7.17
C GLU A 39 -8.39 -3.22 6.80
N GLN A 40 -8.90 -3.39 5.59
CA GLN A 40 -10.13 -2.77 5.13
C GLN A 40 -11.09 -3.87 4.67
N GLY A 41 -11.97 -4.32 5.56
CA GLY A 41 -12.73 -5.55 5.37
C GLY A 41 -11.81 -6.74 5.09
N ASN A 42 -11.96 -7.37 3.92
CA ASN A 42 -11.14 -8.52 3.51
C ASN A 42 -9.79 -8.12 2.88
N THR A 43 -9.59 -6.83 2.60
CA THR A 43 -8.32 -6.35 2.03
C THR A 43 -7.33 -6.15 3.16
N LYS A 44 -6.22 -6.89 3.14
CA LYS A 44 -5.14 -6.80 4.13
C LYS A 44 -3.87 -6.33 3.44
N VAL A 45 -3.27 -5.28 3.96
CA VAL A 45 -2.07 -4.65 3.41
C VAL A 45 -1.04 -4.51 4.51
N LEU A 46 0.20 -4.86 4.16
CA LEU A 46 1.35 -4.72 5.03
C LEU A 46 2.36 -3.82 4.33
N CYS A 47 2.86 -2.81 5.04
CA CYS A 47 3.85 -1.90 4.52
C CYS A 47 5.00 -1.72 5.51
N ALA A 48 6.19 -1.59 4.97
CA ALA A 48 7.41 -1.30 5.70
C ALA A 48 8.16 -0.21 4.95
N VAL A 49 8.66 0.76 5.71
CA VAL A 49 9.52 1.85 5.26
C VAL A 49 10.87 1.63 5.94
N TYR A 50 11.88 1.50 5.11
CA TYR A 50 13.28 1.54 5.53
C TYR A 50 13.76 2.92 5.12
N GLY A 51 14.27 3.66 6.10
CA GLY A 51 14.36 5.11 6.11
C GLY A 51 15.24 5.71 5.02
N PRO A 52 15.55 7.01 5.15
CA PRO A 52 16.54 7.63 4.29
C PRO A 52 17.90 7.00 4.58
N HIS A 53 18.37 6.17 3.66
CA HIS A 53 19.69 5.55 3.71
C HIS A 53 20.54 6.07 2.56
N GLU A 54 21.86 6.07 2.76
CA GLU A 54 22.78 6.51 1.72
C GLU A 54 22.69 5.60 0.50
N PRO A 55 22.54 6.15 -0.71
CA PRO A 55 22.47 5.35 -1.92
C PRO A 55 23.72 4.49 -2.07
N ARG A 56 23.50 3.19 -2.31
CA ARG A 56 24.59 2.22 -2.51
C ARG A 56 25.50 2.54 -3.71
N GLN A 57 25.01 3.34 -4.66
CA GLN A 57 25.77 3.82 -5.82
C GLN A 57 25.85 5.34 -5.79
N ARG A 58 27.08 5.88 -5.68
CA ARG A 58 27.33 7.33 -5.68
C ARG A 58 26.81 8.05 -6.93
N ASN A 59 26.77 7.38 -8.08
CA ASN A 59 26.24 7.96 -9.32
C ASN A 59 24.72 8.16 -9.31
N ARG A 60 24.00 7.61 -8.33
CA ARG A 60 22.56 7.81 -8.13
C ARG A 60 22.27 8.80 -7.00
N THR A 61 23.31 9.37 -6.39
CA THR A 61 23.17 10.40 -5.37
C THR A 61 22.70 11.68 -6.04
N GLN A 62 21.55 12.18 -5.58
CA GLN A 62 21.05 13.48 -5.98
C GLN A 62 21.13 14.37 -4.74
N GLU A 63 21.94 15.43 -4.83
CA GLU A 63 22.25 16.28 -3.66
C GLU A 63 21.05 17.12 -3.21
N ASP A 64 20.10 17.37 -4.12
CA ASP A 64 18.94 18.25 -3.92
C ASP A 64 17.62 17.48 -3.64
N ARG A 65 17.63 16.14 -3.70
CA ARG A 65 16.39 15.35 -3.54
C ARG A 65 16.58 13.94 -3.05
N CYS A 66 15.56 13.41 -2.37
CA CYS A 66 15.49 12.00 -2.02
C CYS A 66 14.86 11.18 -3.15
N THR A 67 15.31 9.94 -3.30
CA THR A 67 14.70 8.97 -4.22
C THR A 67 13.87 7.99 -3.42
N VAL A 68 12.55 7.97 -3.66
CA VAL A 68 11.65 7.01 -3.04
C VAL A 68 11.48 5.81 -3.98
N ASN A 69 11.84 4.63 -3.48
CA ASN A 69 11.61 3.38 -4.19
C ASN A 69 10.46 2.62 -3.52
N CYS A 70 9.32 2.56 -4.20
CA CYS A 70 8.16 1.81 -3.75
C CYS A 70 8.13 0.45 -4.45
N GLN A 71 8.10 -0.65 -3.70
CA GLN A 71 7.90 -1.99 -4.26
C GLN A 71 6.52 -2.51 -3.86
N TYR A 72 5.74 -2.86 -4.87
CA TYR A 72 4.46 -3.55 -4.68
C TYR A 72 4.64 -5.05 -4.88
N SER A 73 4.09 -5.85 -3.97
CA SER A 73 4.03 -7.30 -4.08
C SER A 73 2.66 -7.78 -3.63
N MET A 74 2.01 -8.56 -4.48
CA MET A 74 0.73 -9.17 -4.19
C MET A 74 0.93 -10.66 -3.92
N ALA A 75 0.45 -11.14 -2.76
CA ALA A 75 0.55 -12.54 -2.41
C ALA A 75 -0.21 -13.41 -3.44
N THR A 76 0.37 -14.54 -3.83
CA THR A 76 -0.20 -15.45 -4.85
C THR A 76 -1.55 -16.06 -4.44
N PHE A 77 -1.86 -16.06 -3.14
CA PHE A 77 -3.13 -16.52 -2.56
C PHE A 77 -4.13 -15.40 -2.26
N SER A 78 -3.83 -14.15 -2.63
CA SER A 78 -4.69 -12.99 -2.30
C SER A 78 -5.98 -12.93 -3.13
N THR A 79 -6.01 -13.56 -4.30
CA THR A 79 -7.16 -13.62 -5.20
C THR A 79 -7.76 -15.03 -5.23
N ASN A 80 -9.07 -15.12 -5.47
CA ASN A 80 -9.78 -16.42 -5.58
C ASN A 80 -9.18 -17.32 -6.67
N GLU A 81 -8.63 -16.72 -7.73
CA GLU A 81 -7.83 -17.41 -8.74
C GLU A 81 -6.35 -17.20 -8.42
N ARG A 82 -5.59 -18.29 -8.33
CA ARG A 82 -4.16 -18.23 -8.04
C ARG A 82 -3.41 -17.66 -9.25
N LYS A 83 -2.96 -16.41 -9.16
CA LYS A 83 -2.07 -15.82 -10.16
C LYS A 83 -0.62 -16.20 -9.87
N VAL A 84 0.10 -16.60 -10.92
CA VAL A 84 1.57 -16.63 -10.91
C VAL A 84 2.03 -15.17 -10.88
N THR A 85 2.87 -14.83 -9.91
CA THR A 85 3.32 -13.49 -9.52
C THR A 85 3.52 -12.52 -10.70
N TYR A 86 2.93 -11.32 -10.65
CA TYR A 86 3.27 -10.22 -11.57
C TYR A 86 3.56 -8.89 -10.87
N GLU A 87 4.69 -8.34 -11.32
CA GLU A 87 5.28 -6.98 -11.28
C GLU A 87 5.51 -6.27 -9.94
N GLN A 88 6.79 -6.29 -9.52
CA GLN A 88 7.41 -5.20 -8.78
C GLN A 88 7.32 -3.91 -9.61
N LEU A 89 6.25 -3.14 -9.44
CA LEU A 89 6.21 -1.76 -9.90
C LEU A 89 7.10 -0.91 -8.99
N CYS A 90 8.40 -0.89 -9.30
CA CYS A 90 9.32 0.14 -8.80
C CYS A 90 8.96 1.46 -9.47
N VAL A 91 8.07 2.24 -8.85
CA VAL A 91 7.82 3.61 -9.30
C VAL A 91 8.83 4.51 -8.59
N PRO A 92 9.81 5.12 -9.30
CA PRO A 92 10.67 6.11 -8.70
C PRO A 92 9.84 7.37 -8.46
N LEU A 93 9.39 7.59 -7.23
CA LEU A 93 8.87 8.90 -6.84
C LEU A 93 10.05 9.78 -6.42
N SER A 94 10.41 10.74 -7.26
CA SER A 94 11.24 11.87 -6.84
C SER A 94 10.31 12.88 -6.18
N MET A 95 10.26 12.89 -4.85
CA MET A 95 9.54 13.95 -4.14
C MET A 95 10.53 15.09 -3.88
N CYS A 96 10.37 16.19 -4.61
CA CYS A 96 10.95 17.49 -4.21
C CYS A 96 10.25 17.94 -2.93
N THR A 97 11.05 18.27 -1.93
CA THR A 97 10.59 18.92 -0.70
C THR A 97 9.99 20.30 -1.00
N PRO A 98 9.16 20.85 -0.08
CA PRO A 98 8.61 22.19 -0.24
C PRO A 98 9.72 23.24 -0.08
N LEU A 99 9.79 24.16 -1.03
CA LEU A 99 10.51 25.43 -0.89
C LEU A 99 9.78 26.31 0.16
N PRO A 100 10.50 27.23 0.84
CA PRO A 100 10.09 27.89 2.08
C PRO A 100 8.81 28.73 1.99
#